data_AF-A0A4V4H7M4-F1
#
_entry.id   AF-A0A4V4H7M4-F1
#
_cell.length_a   1.000
_cell.length_b   1.000
_cell.length_c   1.000
_cell.angle_alpha   90.00
_cell.angle_beta   90.00
_cell.angle_gamma   90.00
#
_symmetry.space_group_name_H-M   'P 1'
#
loop_
_entity.id
_entity.type
_entity.pdbx_description
1 polymer ?
#
loop_
_entity_poly.entity_id
_entity_poly.type
_entity_poly.pdbx_seq_one_letter_code
_entity_poly.pdbx_strand_id
1 'polypeptide(L)'
;MFIEKFKVESPNVRYAEDEIEAVYHYETTELVHESRDGAYHWIVKPKTVRYNFKTDTRVPKLGVMLVGWGGNNGSTLTAGVIANREGISWATKDKVQQANYFGSLTQASTIRVGSFNGEEIYAPFKSLLPMVNPDDIVFGGWDISNMNLADAMARAMVLDIDLQKQLRPYMESMVPLPGIFDPDFVAANQSGRANSVIKGTKTEQVQQIIKDIREFKEKTKTDKVVVLWTANTERYSDVIVGLNDTMENLMASLEKNEAEISIYWIDISIYIVWDSLCAGECPFYQWEPSKHLCAGYGLIEMAIQRNTLIGGDDFKSGQTKMKSVLVDFLVGAGIKPTSIVSYNHLGNNDGMNLSAPQTFRSKEISKSNVVDDMVSSNGILYETGEHPDHVIVIKYVPYVGDSKRAMDEYTSEIFMGGKSTIVLHNTCEDSLLAAPIILDLVLLAELSSRIQLKSDGEVPPGTPVVNALSKQRAMLENVLRACIGLAPENNMNLEYKTEAASKTEVPPGTPVVNALSKQRAMLENVLRACIGLAPENNMNLEYK
;
A
#
# COMPACT_ATOMS: atom_id res chain seq x y z
N MET A 1 -11.35 14.77 -23.54
CA MET A 1 -10.88 13.75 -24.51
C MET A 1 -9.91 12.75 -23.85
N PHE A 2 -9.78 11.52 -24.37
CA PHE A 2 -8.95 10.44 -23.79
C PHE A 2 -7.85 9.99 -24.76
N ILE A 3 -6.60 9.91 -24.29
CA ILE A 3 -5.43 9.50 -25.09
C ILE A 3 -4.74 8.29 -24.45
N GLU A 4 -4.28 7.35 -25.26
CA GLU A 4 -3.66 6.11 -24.73
C GLU A 4 -2.18 6.30 -24.38
N LYS A 5 -1.45 7.11 -25.14
CA LYS A 5 -0.02 7.34 -25.00
C LYS A 5 0.31 8.81 -25.22
N PHE A 6 1.37 9.29 -24.57
CA PHE A 6 1.89 10.63 -24.75
C PHE A 6 3.41 10.64 -24.51
N LYS A 7 4.08 11.72 -24.93
CA LYS A 7 5.49 11.99 -24.67
C LYS A 7 5.61 13.43 -24.20
N VAL A 8 6.40 13.67 -23.15
CA VAL A 8 6.65 15.02 -22.65
C VAL A 8 7.82 15.63 -23.40
N GLU A 9 7.62 16.79 -24.03
CA GLU A 9 8.69 17.58 -24.62
C GLU A 9 9.02 18.74 -23.67
N SER A 10 10.17 18.64 -23.00
CA SER A 10 10.61 19.61 -21.99
C SER A 10 12.14 19.69 -21.98
N PRO A 11 12.74 20.89 -21.81
CA PRO A 11 14.18 21.03 -21.66
C PRO A 11 14.72 20.32 -20.40
N ASN A 12 13.84 20.01 -19.44
CA ASN A 12 14.18 19.31 -18.21
C ASN A 12 14.08 17.79 -18.34
N VAL A 13 13.76 17.24 -19.51
CA VAL A 13 13.57 15.81 -19.71
C VAL A 13 14.39 15.32 -20.88
N ARG A 14 15.14 14.25 -20.67
CA ARG A 14 15.90 13.56 -21.71
C ARG A 14 15.45 12.10 -21.77
N TYR A 15 15.00 11.69 -22.95
CA TYR A 15 14.72 10.28 -23.26
C TYR A 15 15.94 9.69 -23.96
N ALA A 16 16.63 8.79 -23.29
CA ALA A 16 17.68 7.95 -23.86
C ALA A 16 17.09 6.59 -24.28
N GLU A 17 17.94 5.67 -24.76
CA GLU A 17 17.52 4.36 -25.28
C GLU A 17 16.81 3.52 -24.21
N ASP A 18 17.40 3.43 -23.02
CA ASP A 18 16.90 2.61 -21.91
C ASP A 18 16.48 3.44 -20.68
N GLU A 19 16.51 4.77 -20.73
CA GLU A 19 16.29 5.60 -19.53
C GLU A 19 15.59 6.93 -19.81
N ILE A 20 14.83 7.40 -18.82
CA ILE A 20 14.28 8.76 -18.75
C ILE A 20 15.00 9.49 -17.64
N GLU A 21 15.64 10.61 -17.98
CA GLU A 21 16.21 11.53 -17.01
C GLU A 21 15.34 12.78 -16.94
N ALA A 22 14.98 13.18 -15.73
CA ALA A 22 14.18 14.37 -15.50
C ALA A 22 14.77 15.24 -14.39
N VAL A 23 14.93 16.52 -14.66
CA VAL A 23 15.24 17.54 -13.65
C VAL A 23 13.93 18.07 -13.09
N TYR A 24 13.78 17.99 -11.78
CA TYR A 24 12.59 18.41 -11.08
C TYR A 24 12.93 19.43 -9.99
N HIS A 25 12.24 20.57 -10.01
CA HIS A 25 12.39 21.61 -8.99
C HIS A 25 11.32 21.40 -7.91
N TYR A 26 11.73 20.82 -6.78
CA TYR A 26 10.86 20.60 -5.63
C TYR A 26 10.70 21.89 -4.85
N GLU A 27 9.58 22.55 -5.07
CA GLU A 27 9.19 23.74 -4.33
C GLU A 27 8.46 23.32 -3.04
N THR A 28 8.95 23.79 -1.90
CA THR A 28 8.44 23.53 -0.55
C THR A 28 8.54 24.81 0.30
N THR A 29 8.18 24.75 1.58
CA THR A 29 8.21 25.89 2.50
C THR A 29 8.91 25.52 3.80
N GLU A 30 9.84 26.37 4.24
CA GLU A 30 10.47 26.29 5.54
C GLU A 30 9.74 27.22 6.54
N LEU A 31 9.41 26.72 7.72
CA LEU A 31 8.79 27.50 8.79
C LEU A 31 9.84 27.81 9.88
N VAL A 32 10.00 29.09 10.21
CA VAL A 32 10.84 29.55 11.33
C VAL A 32 9.95 30.33 12.29
N HIS A 33 10.04 30.09 13.59
CA HIS A 33 9.35 30.91 14.58
C HIS A 33 10.33 31.89 15.24
N GLU A 34 9.92 33.15 15.37
CA GLU A 34 10.60 34.15 16.20
C GLU A 34 9.72 34.47 17.41
N SER A 35 10.32 34.51 18.59
CA SER A 35 9.64 35.08 19.76
C SER A 35 9.91 36.59 19.78
N ARG A 36 8.89 37.39 19.49
CA ARG A 36 8.91 38.84 19.65
C ARG A 36 7.76 39.25 20.55
N ASP A 37 8.06 40.07 21.56
CA ASP A 37 7.08 40.62 22.50
C ASP A 37 6.21 39.58 23.23
N GLY A 38 6.75 38.38 23.49
CA GLY A 38 6.04 37.29 24.16
C GLY A 38 5.03 36.54 23.28
N ALA A 39 4.94 36.87 21.98
CA ALA A 39 4.12 36.16 21.00
C ALA A 39 5.00 35.41 19.98
N TYR A 40 4.61 34.17 19.66
CA TYR A 40 5.22 33.39 18.60
C TYR A 40 4.79 33.94 17.23
N HIS A 41 5.75 34.43 16.46
CA HIS A 41 5.54 34.88 15.09
C HIS A 41 6.14 33.85 14.13
N TRP A 42 5.30 33.26 13.28
CA TRP A 42 5.74 32.31 12.25
C TRP A 42 6.17 33.05 10.98
N ILE A 43 7.37 32.77 10.50
CA ILE A 43 7.91 33.22 9.22
C ILE A 43 7.90 32.01 8.27
N VAL A 44 7.17 32.13 7.16
CA VAL A 44 7.06 31.10 6.13
C VAL A 44 7.95 31.48 4.95
N LYS A 45 8.98 30.68 4.67
CA LYS A 45 9.98 30.94 3.61
C LYS A 45 9.82 29.93 2.48
N PRO A 46 9.48 30.34 1.24
CA PRO A 46 9.51 29.43 0.11
C PRO A 46 10.95 28.95 -0.14
N LYS A 47 11.09 27.65 -0.42
CA LYS A 47 12.35 26.96 -0.66
C LYS A 47 12.22 26.10 -1.92
N THR A 48 13.27 26.05 -2.73
CA THR A 48 13.31 25.17 -3.91
C THR A 48 14.52 24.26 -3.80
N VAL A 49 14.29 22.96 -3.89
CA VAL A 49 15.33 21.92 -3.89
C VAL A 49 15.33 21.27 -5.26
N ARG A 50 16.50 21.21 -5.90
CA ARG A 50 16.63 20.56 -7.20
C ARG A 50 16.85 19.06 -7.02
N TYR A 51 16.05 18.27 -7.70
CA TYR A 51 16.17 16.82 -7.79
C TYR A 51 16.43 16.38 -9.23
N ASN A 52 17.24 15.34 -9.38
CA ASN A 52 17.47 14.65 -10.64
C ASN A 52 16.89 13.25 -10.50
N PHE A 53 15.85 12.97 -11.29
CA PHE A 53 15.24 11.65 -11.43
C PHE A 53 15.89 10.92 -12.60
N LYS A 54 16.14 9.63 -12.40
CA LYS A 54 16.53 8.71 -13.47
C LYS A 54 15.65 7.47 -13.37
N THR A 55 14.95 7.13 -14.44
CA THR A 55 14.05 5.98 -14.52
C THR A 55 14.53 5.02 -15.59
N ASP A 56 14.87 3.78 -15.23
CA ASP A 56 15.10 2.70 -16.22
C ASP A 56 13.76 2.36 -16.89
N THR A 57 13.72 2.37 -18.22
CA THR A 57 12.51 2.12 -19.01
C THR A 57 12.34 0.67 -19.43
N ARG A 58 13.36 -0.17 -19.22
CA ARG A 58 13.28 -1.60 -19.51
C ARG A 58 12.38 -2.28 -18.50
N VAL A 59 11.30 -2.88 -19.00
CA VAL A 59 10.33 -3.60 -18.19
C VAL A 59 10.81 -5.04 -18.00
N PRO A 60 11.07 -5.50 -16.76
CA PRO A 60 11.58 -6.84 -16.49
C PRO A 60 10.48 -7.90 -16.64
N LYS A 61 10.89 -9.14 -16.89
CA LYS A 61 10.01 -10.29 -16.64
C LYS A 61 9.83 -10.47 -15.14
N LEU A 62 8.63 -10.18 -14.64
CA LEU A 62 8.33 -10.14 -13.22
C LEU A 62 7.82 -11.50 -12.69
N GLY A 63 8.48 -12.01 -11.67
CA GLY A 63 7.99 -13.08 -10.82
C GLY A 63 7.31 -12.53 -9.57
N VAL A 64 6.21 -13.14 -9.15
CA VAL A 64 5.48 -12.76 -7.92
C VAL A 64 5.30 -13.99 -7.05
N MET A 65 5.85 -13.96 -5.83
CA MET A 65 5.72 -15.04 -4.87
C MET A 65 4.83 -14.61 -3.70
N LEU A 66 3.69 -15.27 -3.53
CA LEU A 66 2.72 -14.92 -2.50
C LEU A 66 2.86 -15.83 -1.27
N VAL A 67 3.02 -15.25 -0.08
CA VAL A 67 2.81 -15.99 1.17
C VAL A 67 1.31 -16.06 1.43
N GLY A 68 0.76 -17.27 1.56
CA GLY A 68 -0.68 -17.50 1.54
C GLY A 68 -1.25 -17.58 0.12
N TRP A 69 -0.49 -18.08 -0.86
CA TRP A 69 -0.88 -18.14 -2.27
C TRP A 69 -2.20 -18.90 -2.50
N GLY A 70 -2.40 -19.97 -1.73
CA GLY A 70 -3.63 -20.75 -1.75
C GLY A 70 -4.79 -20.08 -1.02
N GLY A 71 -4.66 -18.89 -0.45
CA GLY A 71 -5.74 -18.12 0.20
C GLY A 71 -6.77 -17.56 -0.78
N ASN A 72 -7.80 -16.88 -0.25
CA ASN A 72 -8.83 -16.26 -1.08
C ASN A 72 -8.23 -15.22 -2.05
N ASN A 73 -7.39 -14.32 -1.52
CA ASN A 73 -6.70 -13.30 -2.31
C ASN A 73 -5.75 -13.89 -3.36
N GLY A 74 -4.86 -14.81 -2.94
CA GLY A 74 -3.84 -15.38 -3.83
C GLY A 74 -4.43 -16.18 -4.99
N SER A 75 -5.44 -17.00 -4.72
CA SER A 75 -6.17 -17.74 -5.77
C SER A 75 -6.97 -16.80 -6.69
N THR A 76 -7.63 -15.78 -6.13
CA THR A 76 -8.41 -14.78 -6.91
C THR A 76 -7.52 -13.93 -7.81
N LEU A 77 -6.37 -13.45 -7.33
CA LEU A 77 -5.43 -12.68 -8.13
C LEU A 77 -4.88 -13.51 -9.29
N THR A 78 -4.43 -14.74 -9.00
CA THR A 78 -3.88 -15.65 -10.01
C THR A 78 -4.92 -15.95 -11.09
N ALA A 79 -6.15 -16.30 -10.67
CA ALA A 79 -7.29 -16.51 -11.55
C ALA A 79 -7.61 -15.28 -12.40
N GLY A 80 -7.65 -14.09 -11.80
CA GLY A 80 -7.95 -12.84 -12.47
C GLY A 80 -6.92 -12.49 -13.56
N VAL A 81 -5.62 -12.70 -13.28
CA VAL A 81 -4.58 -12.48 -14.29
C VAL A 81 -4.67 -13.48 -15.44
N ILE A 82 -4.85 -14.78 -15.14
CA ILE A 82 -5.03 -15.79 -16.19
C ILE A 82 -6.26 -15.48 -17.04
N ALA A 83 -7.39 -15.10 -16.42
CA ALA A 83 -8.61 -14.77 -17.14
C ALA A 83 -8.43 -13.60 -18.10
N ASN A 84 -7.68 -12.56 -17.70
CA ASN A 84 -7.36 -11.41 -18.58
C ASN A 84 -6.42 -11.83 -19.72
N ARG A 85 -5.32 -12.53 -19.41
CA ARG A 85 -4.35 -13.00 -20.41
C ARG A 85 -4.98 -13.87 -21.48
N GLU A 86 -5.86 -14.79 -21.10
CA GLU A 86 -6.52 -15.73 -22.01
C GLU A 86 -7.79 -15.12 -22.66
N GLY A 87 -8.15 -13.89 -22.31
CA GLY A 87 -9.34 -13.19 -22.86
C GLY A 87 -10.67 -13.84 -22.49
N ILE A 88 -10.76 -14.49 -21.32
CA ILE A 88 -11.92 -15.27 -20.90
C ILE A 88 -13.16 -14.39 -20.73
N SER A 89 -14.28 -14.91 -21.20
CA SER A 89 -15.62 -14.38 -20.94
C SER A 89 -16.49 -15.49 -20.34
N TRP A 90 -17.45 -15.12 -19.49
CA TRP A 90 -18.33 -16.10 -18.85
C TRP A 90 -19.75 -15.58 -18.77
N ALA A 91 -20.72 -16.48 -18.88
CA ALA A 91 -22.11 -16.11 -18.72
C ALA A 91 -22.47 -16.01 -17.23
N THR A 92 -23.10 -14.91 -16.84
CA THR A 92 -23.81 -14.80 -15.57
C THR A 92 -25.31 -14.84 -15.81
N LYS A 93 -26.10 -14.86 -14.73
CA LYS A 93 -27.57 -14.73 -14.82
C LYS A 93 -28.03 -13.44 -15.50
N ASP A 94 -27.18 -12.40 -15.50
CA ASP A 94 -27.53 -11.05 -15.94
C ASP A 94 -26.95 -10.73 -17.33
N LYS A 95 -25.70 -11.13 -17.60
CA LYS A 95 -25.00 -10.85 -18.87
C LYS A 95 -23.78 -11.74 -19.05
N VAL A 96 -23.21 -11.72 -20.26
CA VAL A 96 -21.83 -12.20 -20.46
C VAL A 96 -20.88 -11.15 -19.88
N GLN A 97 -19.99 -11.58 -19.00
CA GLN A 97 -18.91 -10.78 -18.43
C GLN A 97 -17.61 -11.02 -19.21
N GLN A 98 -16.76 -10.01 -19.27
CA GLN A 98 -15.41 -10.09 -19.83
C GLN A 98 -14.40 -9.86 -18.69
N ALA A 99 -13.31 -10.64 -18.68
CA ALA A 99 -12.20 -10.41 -17.77
C ALA A 99 -11.68 -8.97 -17.88
N ASN A 100 -11.39 -8.36 -16.73
CA ASN A 100 -10.88 -6.99 -16.62
C ASN A 100 -10.08 -6.82 -15.32
N TYR A 101 -9.47 -5.65 -15.15
CA TYR A 101 -8.74 -5.26 -13.94
C TYR A 101 -9.43 -4.13 -13.17
N PHE A 102 -10.77 -4.11 -13.13
CA PHE A 102 -11.49 -3.09 -12.36
C PHE A 102 -11.10 -3.15 -10.88
N GLY A 103 -11.01 -1.96 -10.26
CA GLY A 103 -10.53 -1.80 -8.89
C GLY A 103 -9.02 -1.52 -8.78
N SER A 104 -8.24 -1.82 -9.83
CA SER A 104 -6.81 -1.47 -9.89
C SER A 104 -6.62 0.01 -10.27
N LEU A 105 -5.81 0.72 -9.48
CA LEU A 105 -5.36 2.07 -9.76
C LEU A 105 -4.50 2.10 -11.03
N THR A 106 -3.54 1.20 -11.15
CA THR A 106 -2.59 1.22 -12.27
C THR A 106 -3.26 0.84 -13.61
N GLN A 107 -4.20 -0.11 -13.58
CA GLN A 107 -4.81 -0.66 -14.80
C GLN A 107 -6.14 0.00 -15.18
N ALA A 108 -6.92 0.49 -14.22
CA ALA A 108 -8.28 0.97 -14.45
C ALA A 108 -8.53 2.42 -14.00
N SER A 109 -7.48 3.18 -13.66
CA SER A 109 -7.60 4.62 -13.38
C SER A 109 -6.92 5.50 -14.43
N THR A 110 -7.24 6.78 -14.37
CA THR A 110 -6.77 7.80 -15.32
C THR A 110 -6.10 8.97 -14.59
N ILE A 111 -5.30 9.71 -15.33
CA ILE A 111 -4.61 10.93 -14.90
C ILE A 111 -4.90 12.06 -15.88
N ARG A 112 -4.94 13.31 -15.39
CA ARG A 112 -5.05 14.49 -16.25
C ARG A 112 -3.66 14.81 -16.81
N VAL A 113 -3.54 14.91 -18.13
CA VAL A 113 -2.27 15.26 -18.79
C VAL A 113 -2.20 16.76 -19.07
N GLY A 114 -3.34 17.39 -19.40
CA GLY A 114 -3.42 18.82 -19.68
C GLY A 114 -4.79 19.20 -20.26
N SER A 115 -4.82 20.23 -21.08
CA SER A 115 -6.00 20.65 -21.83
C SER A 115 -5.70 20.78 -23.33
N PHE A 116 -6.70 20.55 -24.16
CA PHE A 116 -6.65 20.75 -25.62
C PHE A 116 -7.99 21.34 -26.07
N ASN A 117 -7.94 22.49 -26.74
CA ASN A 117 -9.14 23.25 -27.16
C ASN A 117 -10.12 23.53 -26.01
N GLY A 118 -9.62 23.80 -24.81
CA GLY A 118 -10.45 24.09 -23.63
C GLY A 118 -11.03 22.85 -22.95
N GLU A 119 -10.83 21.64 -23.47
CA GLU A 119 -11.22 20.40 -22.81
C GLU A 119 -10.06 19.77 -22.06
N GLU A 120 -10.35 19.17 -20.90
CA GLU A 120 -9.37 18.35 -20.18
C GLU A 120 -9.05 17.05 -20.93
N ILE A 121 -7.77 16.72 -20.97
CA ILE A 121 -7.24 15.52 -21.60
C ILE A 121 -6.74 14.55 -20.54
N TYR A 122 -7.24 13.33 -20.61
CA TYR A 122 -6.92 12.25 -19.68
C TYR A 122 -6.19 11.11 -20.38
N ALA A 123 -5.30 10.43 -19.65
CA ALA A 123 -4.62 9.23 -20.09
C ALA A 123 -4.73 8.11 -19.04
N PRO A 124 -4.54 6.83 -19.39
CA PRO A 124 -4.39 5.76 -18.40
C PRO A 124 -3.26 6.08 -17.41
N PHE A 125 -3.43 5.70 -16.14
CA PHE A 125 -2.41 5.90 -15.11
C PHE A 125 -1.08 5.24 -15.49
N LYS A 126 -1.12 4.02 -16.02
CA LYS A 126 0.05 3.29 -16.53
C LYS A 126 0.77 3.93 -17.72
N SER A 127 0.23 4.99 -18.31
CA SER A 127 0.88 5.68 -19.44
C SER A 127 1.90 6.72 -18.98
N LEU A 128 2.01 7.00 -17.66
CA LEU A 128 3.00 7.91 -17.09
C LEU A 128 4.43 7.41 -17.24
N LEU A 129 4.66 6.13 -16.94
CA LEU A 129 5.96 5.45 -17.03
C LEU A 129 5.75 4.01 -17.52
N PRO A 130 6.74 3.39 -18.18
CA PRO A 130 6.66 1.97 -18.54
C PRO A 130 6.46 1.11 -17.29
N MET A 131 5.38 0.31 -17.27
CA MET A 131 5.05 -0.61 -16.17
C MET A 131 4.95 -2.04 -16.71
N VAL A 132 5.20 -3.02 -15.85
CA VAL A 132 4.93 -4.44 -16.15
C VAL A 132 3.47 -4.60 -16.56
N ASN A 133 3.24 -5.36 -17.63
CA ASN A 133 1.91 -5.80 -18.00
C ASN A 133 1.48 -6.94 -17.06
N PRO A 134 0.34 -6.82 -16.36
CA PRO A 134 -0.17 -7.88 -15.48
C PRO A 134 -0.20 -9.27 -16.13
N ASP A 135 -0.52 -9.36 -17.42
CA ASP A 135 -0.64 -10.63 -18.15
C ASP A 135 0.69 -11.40 -18.25
N ASP A 136 1.82 -10.69 -18.13
CA ASP A 136 3.17 -11.26 -18.24
C ASP A 136 3.73 -11.74 -16.89
N ILE A 137 3.00 -11.52 -15.79
CA ILE A 137 3.42 -11.90 -14.44
C ILE A 137 3.44 -13.43 -14.30
N VAL A 138 4.53 -13.94 -13.72
CA VAL A 138 4.65 -15.34 -13.31
C VAL A 138 4.38 -15.48 -11.83
N PHE A 139 3.34 -16.21 -11.44
CA PHE A 139 2.99 -16.43 -10.03
C PHE A 139 3.62 -17.71 -9.45
N GLY A 140 3.99 -17.62 -8.18
CA GLY A 140 4.41 -18.71 -7.31
C GLY A 140 4.11 -18.36 -5.85
N GLY A 141 4.61 -19.15 -4.92
CA GLY A 141 4.53 -18.82 -3.49
C GLY A 141 4.26 -20.02 -2.60
N TRP A 142 3.90 -19.71 -1.36
CA TRP A 142 3.78 -20.67 -0.28
C TRP A 142 2.37 -20.65 0.32
N ASP A 143 1.92 -21.78 0.87
CA ASP A 143 0.74 -21.86 1.72
C ASP A 143 0.94 -23.01 2.70
N ILE A 144 0.39 -22.87 3.91
CA ILE A 144 0.39 -23.97 4.89
C ILE A 144 -0.51 -25.14 4.44
N SER A 145 -1.34 -24.93 3.40
CA SER A 145 -2.16 -25.95 2.74
C SER A 145 -1.58 -26.33 1.37
N ASN A 146 -1.47 -27.63 1.10
CA ASN A 146 -1.06 -28.17 -0.22
C ASN A 146 -2.18 -28.17 -1.28
N MET A 147 -3.29 -27.47 -1.04
CA MET A 147 -4.41 -27.41 -1.99
C MET A 147 -3.97 -26.68 -3.26
N ASN A 148 -4.15 -27.30 -4.44
CA ASN A 148 -3.89 -26.63 -5.71
C ASN A 148 -4.80 -25.41 -5.90
N LEU A 149 -4.41 -24.47 -6.75
CA LEU A 149 -5.14 -23.21 -6.88
C LEU A 149 -6.55 -23.36 -7.49
N ALA A 150 -6.82 -24.38 -8.29
CA ALA A 150 -8.19 -24.58 -8.80
C ALA A 150 -9.15 -24.98 -7.66
N ASP A 151 -8.71 -25.86 -6.77
CA ASP A 151 -9.49 -26.27 -5.60
C ASP A 151 -9.52 -25.16 -4.54
N ALA A 152 -8.43 -24.37 -4.42
CA ALA A 152 -8.39 -23.18 -3.56
C ALA A 152 -9.38 -22.10 -4.03
N MET A 153 -9.48 -21.86 -5.34
CA MET A 153 -10.46 -20.97 -5.95
C MET A 153 -11.90 -21.43 -5.66
N ALA A 154 -12.17 -22.74 -5.76
CA ALA A 154 -13.47 -23.31 -5.40
C ALA A 154 -13.79 -23.14 -3.91
N ARG A 155 -12.80 -23.40 -3.03
CA ARG A 155 -12.93 -23.19 -1.57
C ARG A 155 -13.16 -21.73 -1.20
N ALA A 156 -12.54 -20.80 -1.92
CA ALA A 156 -12.65 -19.37 -1.66
C ALA A 156 -14.06 -18.82 -1.97
N MET A 157 -14.79 -19.47 -2.90
CA MET A 157 -16.16 -19.09 -3.30
C MET A 157 -16.30 -17.61 -3.72
N VAL A 158 -15.27 -17.08 -4.39
CA VAL A 158 -15.22 -15.66 -4.84
C VAL A 158 -15.72 -15.50 -6.27
N LEU A 159 -15.22 -16.32 -7.20
CA LEU A 159 -15.49 -16.18 -8.63
C LEU A 159 -16.73 -16.96 -9.06
N ASP A 160 -17.39 -16.52 -10.14
CA ASP A 160 -18.53 -17.23 -10.73
C ASP A 160 -18.16 -18.66 -11.13
N ILE A 161 -19.08 -19.61 -10.94
CA ILE A 161 -18.85 -21.04 -11.18
C ILE A 161 -18.44 -21.33 -12.64
N ASP A 162 -19.01 -20.61 -13.62
CA ASP A 162 -18.65 -20.78 -15.03
C ASP A 162 -17.19 -20.37 -15.28
N LEU A 163 -16.77 -19.23 -14.73
CA LEU A 163 -15.38 -18.78 -14.78
C LEU A 163 -14.44 -19.78 -14.09
N GLN A 164 -14.83 -20.32 -12.92
CA GLN A 164 -14.03 -21.33 -12.23
C GLN A 164 -13.79 -22.59 -13.07
N LYS A 165 -14.82 -23.06 -13.80
CA LYS A 165 -14.69 -24.22 -14.69
C LYS A 165 -13.72 -23.95 -15.84
N GLN A 166 -13.81 -22.76 -16.44
CA GLN A 166 -12.92 -22.36 -17.53
C GLN A 166 -11.47 -22.20 -17.06
N LEU A 167 -11.25 -21.74 -15.83
CA LEU A 167 -9.93 -21.54 -15.24
C LEU A 167 -9.28 -22.80 -14.67
N ARG A 168 -10.06 -23.84 -14.36
CA ARG A 168 -9.53 -25.08 -13.74
C ARG A 168 -8.33 -25.69 -14.48
N PRO A 169 -8.32 -25.86 -15.82
CA PRO A 169 -7.19 -26.45 -16.54
C PRO A 169 -5.89 -25.66 -16.39
N TYR A 170 -5.99 -24.36 -16.11
CA TYR A 170 -4.82 -23.48 -15.93
C TYR A 170 -4.28 -23.51 -14.50
N MET A 171 -5.13 -23.82 -13.51
CA MET A 171 -4.82 -23.64 -12.09
C MET A 171 -4.65 -24.95 -11.32
N GLU A 172 -5.10 -26.09 -11.86
CA GLU A 172 -5.06 -27.38 -11.15
C GLU A 172 -3.63 -27.92 -10.94
N SER A 173 -2.69 -27.55 -11.81
CA SER A 173 -1.27 -27.90 -11.67
C SER A 173 -0.48 -26.92 -10.78
N MET A 174 -1.10 -25.82 -10.34
CA MET A 174 -0.45 -24.81 -9.52
C MET A 174 -0.63 -25.18 -8.04
N VAL A 175 0.41 -25.76 -7.45
CA VAL A 175 0.43 -26.19 -6.04
C VAL A 175 1.37 -25.27 -5.26
N PRO A 176 0.92 -24.66 -4.14
CA PRO A 176 1.79 -23.86 -3.28
C PRO A 176 2.96 -24.67 -2.70
N LEU A 177 4.10 -24.02 -2.54
CA LEU A 177 5.23 -24.56 -1.77
C LEU A 177 4.85 -24.65 -0.28
N PRO A 178 5.49 -25.52 0.52
CA PRO A 178 5.23 -25.59 1.96
C PRO A 178 5.51 -24.25 2.64
N GLY A 179 4.55 -23.72 3.40
CA GLY A 179 4.73 -22.49 4.18
C GLY A 179 5.36 -22.73 5.55
N ILE A 180 5.68 -21.67 6.28
CA ILE A 180 6.04 -21.76 7.69
C ILE A 180 4.74 -21.65 8.51
N PHE A 181 4.63 -22.45 9.57
CA PHE A 181 3.45 -22.45 10.45
C PHE A 181 3.90 -22.45 11.91
N ASP A 182 3.49 -21.42 12.63
CA ASP A 182 3.67 -21.27 14.06
C ASP A 182 2.28 -21.03 14.69
N PRO A 183 1.73 -22.01 15.44
CA PRO A 183 0.38 -21.92 15.98
C PRO A 183 0.24 -20.82 17.04
N ASP A 184 1.33 -20.29 17.60
CA ASP A 184 1.29 -19.22 18.58
C ASP A 184 1.11 -17.84 17.94
N PHE A 185 1.30 -17.72 16.62
CA PHE A 185 1.17 -16.46 15.90
C PHE A 185 -0.18 -16.27 15.23
N VAL A 186 -0.88 -17.34 14.88
CA VAL A 186 -2.19 -17.30 14.20
C VAL A 186 -3.30 -17.87 15.09
N ALA A 187 -4.55 -17.79 14.65
CA ALA A 187 -5.64 -18.39 15.42
C ALA A 187 -5.50 -19.93 15.46
N ALA A 188 -5.73 -20.54 16.63
CA ALA A 188 -5.66 -22.00 16.82
C ALA A 188 -6.59 -22.80 15.88
N ASN A 189 -7.60 -22.15 15.30
CA ASN A 189 -8.50 -22.74 14.31
C ASN A 189 -7.85 -22.95 12.92
N GLN A 190 -6.62 -22.49 12.71
CA GLN A 190 -5.87 -22.72 11.47
C GLN A 190 -5.12 -24.06 11.46
N SER A 191 -4.92 -24.71 12.62
CA SER A 191 -4.14 -25.96 12.73
C SER A 191 -4.65 -27.10 11.83
N GLY A 192 -5.96 -27.19 11.61
CA GLY A 192 -6.54 -28.21 10.72
C GLY A 192 -6.25 -27.97 9.22
N ARG A 193 -5.85 -26.75 8.84
CA ARG A 193 -5.47 -26.39 7.47
C ARG A 193 -4.00 -26.66 7.17
N ALA A 194 -3.15 -26.65 8.19
CA ALA A 194 -1.69 -26.77 8.05
C ALA A 194 -1.27 -28.22 7.75
N ASN A 195 -1.10 -28.56 6.47
CA ASN A 195 -0.65 -29.88 6.00
C ASN A 195 0.58 -29.82 5.07
N SER A 196 1.07 -28.62 4.75
CA SER A 196 2.21 -28.35 3.89
C SER A 196 3.12 -27.34 4.58
N VAL A 197 4.01 -27.83 5.45
CA VAL A 197 4.77 -26.96 6.37
C VAL A 197 6.27 -27.24 6.33
N ILE A 198 7.09 -26.19 6.30
CA ILE A 198 8.54 -26.27 6.47
C ILE A 198 8.87 -26.54 7.94
N LYS A 199 9.61 -27.61 8.18
CA LYS A 199 10.05 -28.04 9.52
C LYS A 199 11.50 -27.61 9.77
N GLY A 200 11.90 -27.64 11.04
CA GLY A 200 13.26 -27.30 11.46
C GLY A 200 13.27 -26.09 12.39
N THR A 201 14.47 -25.63 12.69
CA THR A 201 14.76 -24.37 13.37
C THR A 201 14.39 -23.18 12.48
N LYS A 202 14.21 -22.00 13.08
CA LYS A 202 13.95 -20.75 12.34
C LYS A 202 15.03 -20.46 11.30
N THR A 203 16.30 -20.76 11.59
CA THR A 203 17.41 -20.65 10.62
C THR A 203 17.27 -21.59 9.43
N GLU A 204 16.88 -22.85 9.65
CA GLU A 204 16.66 -23.81 8.56
C GLU A 204 15.45 -23.40 7.71
N GLN A 205 14.40 -22.89 8.34
CA GLN A 205 13.24 -22.32 7.65
C GLN A 205 13.64 -21.13 6.77
N VAL A 206 14.47 -20.22 7.30
CA VAL A 206 15.05 -19.11 6.52
C VAL A 206 15.75 -19.64 5.26
N GLN A 207 16.68 -20.58 5.44
CA GLN A 207 17.46 -21.12 4.33
C GLN A 207 16.60 -21.80 3.27
N GLN A 208 15.52 -22.47 3.68
CA GLN A 208 14.60 -23.11 2.75
C GLN A 208 13.87 -22.10 1.87
N ILE A 209 13.34 -21.01 2.42
CA ILE A 209 12.64 -20.00 1.59
C ILE A 209 13.62 -19.29 0.65
N ILE A 210 14.86 -19.00 1.09
CA ILE A 210 15.89 -18.42 0.20
C ILE A 210 16.13 -19.34 -0.99
N LYS A 211 16.22 -20.65 -0.74
CA LYS A 211 16.36 -21.67 -1.77
C LYS A 211 15.13 -21.72 -2.68
N ASP A 212 13.92 -21.61 -2.15
CA ASP A 212 12.69 -21.61 -2.94
C ASP A 212 12.63 -20.41 -3.90
N ILE A 213 13.05 -19.22 -3.44
CA ILE A 213 13.12 -18.01 -4.29
C ILE A 213 14.17 -18.18 -5.39
N ARG A 214 15.35 -18.76 -5.07
CA ARG A 214 16.39 -19.14 -6.06
C ARG A 214 15.82 -20.00 -7.16
N GLU A 215 15.25 -21.13 -6.76
CA GLU A 215 14.75 -22.14 -7.68
C GLU A 215 13.58 -21.59 -8.50
N PHE A 216 12.72 -20.76 -7.91
CA PHE A 216 11.65 -20.08 -8.63
C PHE A 216 12.20 -19.15 -9.71
N LYS A 217 13.17 -18.28 -9.37
CA LYS A 217 13.78 -17.35 -10.32
C LYS A 217 14.49 -18.09 -11.46
N GLU A 218 15.27 -19.12 -11.14
CA GLU A 218 15.99 -19.94 -12.12
C GLU A 218 15.03 -20.71 -13.05
N LYS A 219 14.00 -21.36 -12.49
CA LYS A 219 13.03 -22.16 -13.25
C LYS A 219 12.17 -21.30 -14.17
N THR A 220 11.73 -20.14 -13.70
CA THR A 220 10.81 -19.25 -14.44
C THR A 220 11.54 -18.25 -15.33
N LYS A 221 12.86 -18.09 -15.15
CA LYS A 221 13.72 -17.13 -15.86
C LYS A 221 13.21 -15.70 -15.73
N THR A 222 12.70 -15.34 -14.55
CA THR A 222 12.27 -13.97 -14.22
C THR A 222 13.46 -13.11 -13.86
N ASP A 223 13.46 -11.85 -14.27
CA ASP A 223 14.57 -10.92 -14.01
C ASP A 223 14.48 -10.37 -12.58
N LYS A 224 13.27 -10.00 -12.15
CA LYS A 224 12.94 -9.51 -10.80
C LYS A 224 11.86 -10.37 -10.16
N VAL A 225 11.88 -10.47 -8.83
CA VAL A 225 10.85 -11.14 -8.03
C VAL A 225 10.28 -10.15 -7.02
N VAL A 226 8.96 -10.11 -6.86
CA VAL A 226 8.30 -9.43 -5.74
C VAL A 226 7.71 -10.50 -4.84
N VAL A 227 8.09 -10.50 -3.57
CA VAL A 227 7.43 -11.33 -2.56
C VAL A 227 6.36 -10.49 -1.88
N LEU A 228 5.16 -11.05 -1.73
CA LEU A 228 4.06 -10.38 -1.05
C LEU A 228 3.33 -11.27 -0.07
N TRP A 229 3.13 -10.74 1.14
CA TRP A 229 2.39 -11.44 2.18
C TRP A 229 0.89 -11.18 2.06
N THR A 230 0.11 -12.24 1.91
CA THR A 230 -1.37 -12.24 1.90
C THR A 230 -1.95 -13.44 2.67
N ALA A 231 -1.22 -13.92 3.68
CA ALA A 231 -1.60 -15.07 4.49
C ALA A 231 -2.57 -14.69 5.63
N ASN A 232 -2.50 -15.40 6.74
CA ASN A 232 -3.37 -15.24 7.89
C ASN A 232 -2.83 -14.23 8.89
N THR A 233 -3.72 -13.38 9.43
CA THR A 233 -3.29 -12.28 10.31
C THR A 233 -2.67 -12.81 11.56
N GLU A 234 -1.40 -12.46 11.76
CA GLU A 234 -0.68 -12.81 12.96
C GLU A 234 -1.02 -11.85 14.11
N ARG A 235 -0.84 -12.33 15.34
CA ARG A 235 -0.75 -11.46 16.52
C ARG A 235 0.47 -10.52 16.39
N TYR A 236 0.48 -9.46 17.17
CA TYR A 236 1.68 -8.64 17.32
C TYR A 236 2.83 -9.42 17.95
N SER A 237 4.03 -9.21 17.41
CA SER A 237 5.29 -9.45 18.11
C SER A 237 5.59 -8.31 19.07
N ASP A 238 6.11 -8.63 20.25
CA ASP A 238 6.65 -7.64 21.18
C ASP A 238 7.99 -7.08 20.69
N VAL A 239 8.21 -5.78 20.87
CA VAL A 239 9.51 -5.12 20.59
C VAL A 239 10.34 -5.12 21.85
N ILE A 240 11.42 -5.90 21.87
CA ILE A 240 12.23 -6.14 23.06
C ILE A 240 13.68 -5.77 22.76
N VAL A 241 14.24 -4.90 23.61
CA VAL A 241 15.65 -4.51 23.57
C VAL A 241 16.53 -5.75 23.77
N GLY A 242 17.49 -5.98 22.87
CA GLY A 242 18.33 -7.17 22.87
C GLY A 242 17.74 -8.38 22.11
N LEU A 243 16.54 -8.26 21.54
CA LEU A 243 15.88 -9.33 20.79
C LEU A 243 15.67 -8.96 19.32
N ASN A 244 14.90 -7.90 19.03
CA ASN A 244 14.50 -7.50 17.67
C ASN A 244 14.67 -5.98 17.41
N ASP A 245 15.35 -5.29 18.31
CA ASP A 245 15.60 -3.84 18.29
C ASP A 245 16.78 -3.42 17.39
N THR A 246 17.65 -4.32 16.98
CA THR A 246 18.73 -4.06 16.02
C THR A 246 18.88 -5.22 15.05
N MET A 247 19.52 -5.00 13.90
CA MET A 247 19.76 -6.06 12.92
C MET A 247 20.55 -7.21 13.54
N GLU A 248 21.57 -6.88 14.35
CA GLU A 248 22.45 -7.85 15.01
C GLU A 248 21.68 -8.71 16.02
N ASN A 249 20.85 -8.09 16.84
CA ASN A 249 20.02 -8.79 17.82
C ASN A 249 18.98 -9.67 17.13
N LEU A 250 18.37 -9.18 16.05
CA LEU A 250 17.40 -9.95 15.27
C LEU A 250 18.04 -11.22 14.69
N MET A 251 19.22 -11.11 14.08
CA MET A 251 19.95 -12.26 13.53
C MET A 251 20.36 -13.25 14.63
N ALA A 252 20.87 -12.75 15.76
CA ALA A 252 21.23 -13.60 16.90
C ALA A 252 20.01 -14.33 17.51
N SER A 253 18.86 -13.67 17.57
CA SER A 253 17.62 -14.27 18.06
C SER A 253 17.11 -15.36 17.11
N LEU A 254 17.32 -15.18 15.80
CA LEU A 254 16.97 -16.17 14.79
C LEU A 254 17.82 -17.44 14.93
N GLU A 255 19.13 -17.30 15.15
CA GLU A 255 20.05 -18.41 15.44
C GLU A 255 19.71 -19.14 16.74
N LYS A 256 19.26 -18.41 17.76
CA LYS A 256 18.83 -18.98 19.06
C LYS A 256 17.43 -19.60 19.02
N ASN A 257 16.72 -19.49 17.90
CA ASN A 257 15.36 -20.00 17.74
C ASN A 257 14.38 -19.41 18.77
N GLU A 258 14.51 -18.10 19.05
CA GLU A 258 13.71 -17.39 20.05
C GLU A 258 12.22 -17.39 19.67
N ALA A 259 11.34 -17.57 20.66
CA ALA A 259 9.90 -17.77 20.44
C ALA A 259 9.18 -16.51 19.92
N GLU A 260 9.66 -15.31 20.29
CA GLU A 260 9.03 -14.03 19.94
C GLU A 260 9.50 -13.51 18.56
N ILE A 261 9.96 -14.42 17.70
CA ILE A 261 10.19 -14.20 16.28
C ILE A 261 9.00 -14.81 15.52
N SER A 262 8.06 -13.98 15.10
CA SER A 262 6.97 -14.40 14.20
C SER A 262 7.45 -15.02 12.89
N ILE A 263 6.55 -15.75 12.24
CA ILE A 263 6.78 -16.37 10.93
C ILE A 263 7.14 -15.31 9.90
N TYR A 264 6.51 -14.15 10.00
CA TYR A 264 6.82 -12.99 9.18
C TYR A 264 8.29 -12.53 9.31
N TRP A 265 8.89 -12.53 10.51
CA TRP A 265 10.31 -12.11 10.67
C TRP A 265 11.25 -13.04 9.93
N ILE A 266 10.92 -14.32 9.88
CA ILE A 266 11.64 -15.33 9.12
C ILE A 266 11.48 -14.98 7.64
N ASP A 267 10.26 -14.85 7.12
CA ASP A 267 10.00 -14.61 5.70
C ASP A 267 10.62 -13.33 5.13
N ILE A 268 10.87 -12.30 5.96
CA ILE A 268 11.57 -11.09 5.53
C ILE A 268 13.08 -11.13 5.75
N SER A 269 13.57 -11.71 6.85
CA SER A 269 15.02 -11.90 7.03
C SER A 269 15.63 -12.73 5.90
N ILE A 270 14.87 -13.72 5.41
CA ILE A 270 15.11 -14.46 4.17
C ILE A 270 15.36 -13.56 2.97
N TYR A 271 14.47 -12.59 2.75
CA TYR A 271 14.50 -11.78 1.54
C TYR A 271 15.71 -10.83 1.51
N ILE A 272 16.03 -10.26 2.67
CA ILE A 272 17.16 -9.35 2.79
C ILE A 272 18.50 -10.11 2.75
N VAL A 273 18.52 -11.36 3.22
CA VAL A 273 19.64 -12.30 3.01
C VAL A 273 19.71 -12.77 1.54
N TRP A 274 18.60 -12.83 0.82
CA TRP A 274 18.55 -13.21 -0.61
C TRP A 274 19.18 -12.14 -1.53
N ASP A 275 18.83 -10.87 -1.35
CA ASP A 275 19.39 -9.74 -2.11
C ASP A 275 20.93 -9.65 -1.94
N SER A 276 21.42 -9.86 -0.72
CA SER A 276 22.85 -9.83 -0.40
C SER A 276 23.68 -10.99 -0.97
N LEU A 277 23.05 -12.11 -1.34
CA LEU A 277 23.75 -13.27 -1.92
C LEU A 277 23.71 -13.30 -3.46
N CYS A 278 22.85 -12.52 -4.10
CA CYS A 278 22.56 -12.68 -5.54
C CYS A 278 22.43 -11.34 -6.29
N ALA A 279 23.33 -10.38 -6.03
CA ALA A 279 23.67 -9.23 -6.89
C ALA A 279 22.57 -8.75 -7.86
N GLY A 280 21.37 -8.42 -7.36
CA GLY A 280 20.24 -8.10 -8.23
C GLY A 280 19.03 -7.55 -7.50
N GLU A 281 18.64 -6.34 -7.90
CA GLU A 281 17.54 -5.53 -7.40
C GLU A 281 16.21 -6.30 -7.38
N CYS A 282 15.75 -6.62 -6.19
CA CYS A 282 14.50 -7.29 -5.95
C CYS A 282 13.68 -6.41 -4.98
N PRO A 283 12.49 -5.91 -5.32
CA PRO A 283 11.64 -5.14 -4.38
C PRO A 283 10.61 -6.02 -3.60
N PHE A 284 10.49 -5.87 -2.26
CA PHE A 284 9.61 -6.67 -1.36
C PHE A 284 8.44 -5.85 -0.77
N TYR A 285 7.24 -6.44 -0.65
CA TYR A 285 6.04 -5.73 -0.15
C TYR A 285 5.20 -6.60 0.78
N GLN A 286 5.07 -6.24 2.06
CA GLN A 286 4.13 -6.85 3.00
C GLN A 286 2.75 -6.21 2.85
N TRP A 287 1.67 -6.98 3.09
CA TRP A 287 0.37 -6.33 3.27
C TRP A 287 -0.67 -7.14 4.08
N GLU A 288 -0.51 -7.12 5.41
CA GLU A 288 -1.45 -7.65 6.42
C GLU A 288 -1.38 -6.82 7.74
N PRO A 289 -2.41 -6.71 8.63
CA PRO A 289 -2.48 -5.71 9.72
C PRO A 289 -1.65 -6.01 10.97
N SER A 290 -0.89 -7.09 10.96
CA SER A 290 0.13 -7.33 11.97
C SER A 290 1.27 -6.32 11.76
N LYS A 291 1.51 -5.42 12.74
CA LYS A 291 2.60 -4.43 12.70
C LYS A 291 3.95 -5.10 12.88
N HIS A 292 4.37 -5.86 11.90
CA HIS A 292 5.69 -6.44 11.98
C HIS A 292 6.77 -5.46 11.54
N LEU A 293 6.48 -4.52 10.62
CA LEU A 293 7.42 -3.44 10.28
C LEU A 293 7.68 -2.48 11.46
N CYS A 294 6.66 -2.17 12.27
CA CYS A 294 6.86 -1.36 13.47
C CYS A 294 7.47 -2.14 14.66
N ALA A 295 7.58 -3.47 14.59
CA ALA A 295 7.94 -4.31 15.73
C ALA A 295 9.40 -4.79 15.78
N GLY A 296 10.25 -4.27 14.92
CA GLY A 296 11.66 -4.63 14.95
C GLY A 296 12.46 -3.68 14.09
N TYR A 297 12.98 -2.67 14.77
CA TYR A 297 13.96 -1.73 14.25
C TYR A 297 15.10 -2.44 13.50
N GLY A 298 15.44 -3.67 13.90
CA GLY A 298 16.44 -4.48 13.20
C GLY A 298 16.11 -4.85 11.76
N LEU A 299 14.83 -5.00 11.40
CA LEU A 299 14.42 -5.32 10.03
C LEU A 299 14.46 -4.10 9.11
N ILE A 300 13.99 -2.95 9.62
CA ILE A 300 14.09 -1.68 8.90
C ILE A 300 15.57 -1.33 8.69
N GLU A 301 16.39 -1.45 9.74
CA GLU A 301 17.84 -1.27 9.67
C GLU A 301 18.46 -2.18 8.61
N MET A 302 18.11 -3.48 8.63
CA MET A 302 18.59 -4.46 7.67
C MET A 302 18.16 -4.12 6.23
N ALA A 303 16.93 -3.65 6.00
CA ALA A 303 16.45 -3.26 4.68
C ALA A 303 17.17 -2.01 4.14
N ILE A 304 17.43 -1.03 5.01
CA ILE A 304 18.20 0.18 4.69
C ILE A 304 19.63 -0.19 4.31
N GLN A 305 20.31 -0.98 5.16
CA GLN A 305 21.70 -1.41 4.90
C GLN A 305 21.84 -2.19 3.58
N ARG A 306 20.76 -2.84 3.14
CA ARG A 306 20.72 -3.69 1.95
C ARG A 306 20.00 -3.07 0.78
N ASN A 307 19.65 -1.77 0.86
CA ASN A 307 18.96 -1.03 -0.19
C ASN A 307 17.73 -1.76 -0.78
N THR A 308 16.97 -2.40 0.10
CA THR A 308 15.82 -3.22 -0.27
C THR A 308 14.52 -2.47 0.04
N LEU A 309 13.57 -2.50 -0.91
CA LEU A 309 12.24 -1.94 -0.69
C LEU A 309 11.44 -2.88 0.23
N ILE A 310 10.81 -2.28 1.24
CA ILE A 310 9.79 -2.88 2.11
C ILE A 310 8.59 -1.93 2.13
N GLY A 311 7.38 -2.46 2.27
CA GLY A 311 6.15 -1.67 2.36
C GLY A 311 5.05 -2.45 3.07
N GLY A 312 4.11 -1.76 3.72
CA GLY A 312 3.10 -2.31 4.65
C GLY A 312 2.25 -1.16 5.22
N ASP A 313 1.28 -1.36 6.13
CA ASP A 313 0.65 -2.58 6.65
C ASP A 313 -0.88 -2.57 6.33
N ASP A 314 -1.45 -3.73 5.94
CA ASP A 314 -2.90 -4.02 5.72
C ASP A 314 -3.66 -3.47 4.48
N PHE A 315 -4.43 -4.35 3.80
CA PHE A 315 -5.36 -4.01 2.70
C PHE A 315 -6.41 -2.97 3.10
N LYS A 316 -6.15 -1.72 2.69
CA LYS A 316 -7.17 -0.66 2.54
C LYS A 316 -8.08 -0.95 1.32
N SER A 317 -8.88 -2.03 1.41
CA SER A 317 -9.77 -2.52 0.35
C SER A 317 -11.11 -1.77 0.29
N GLY A 318 -11.93 -1.90 1.33
CA GLY A 318 -13.31 -1.42 1.36
C GLY A 318 -13.58 -0.37 2.44
N GLN A 319 -13.95 -0.81 3.65
CA GLN A 319 -14.41 0.09 4.74
C GLN A 319 -13.38 1.15 5.10
N THR A 320 -12.13 0.75 5.37
CA THR A 320 -11.06 1.69 5.75
C THR A 320 -10.74 2.67 4.63
N LYS A 321 -10.86 2.24 3.37
CA LYS A 321 -10.70 3.10 2.18
C LYS A 321 -11.74 4.20 2.17
N MET A 322 -13.02 3.84 2.36
CA MET A 322 -14.12 4.80 2.43
C MET A 322 -13.98 5.73 3.64
N LYS A 323 -13.64 5.19 4.81
CA LYS A 323 -13.42 5.96 6.05
C LYS A 323 -12.37 7.06 5.84
N SER A 324 -11.22 6.73 5.23
CA SER A 324 -10.17 7.72 4.95
C SER A 324 -10.59 8.82 3.99
N VAL A 325 -11.60 8.60 3.14
CA VAL A 325 -12.16 9.62 2.25
C VAL A 325 -13.21 10.46 2.98
N LEU A 326 -14.09 9.83 3.76
CA LEU A 326 -15.15 10.53 4.48
C LEU A 326 -14.60 11.45 5.56
N VAL A 327 -13.64 11.00 6.36
CA VAL A 327 -13.09 11.80 7.45
C VAL A 327 -12.29 13.00 6.90
N ASP A 328 -11.49 12.78 5.85
CA ASP A 328 -10.81 13.85 5.11
C ASP A 328 -11.82 14.89 4.59
N PHE A 329 -12.91 14.43 3.96
CA PHE A 329 -14.00 15.28 3.47
C PHE A 329 -14.68 16.08 4.59
N LEU A 330 -15.10 15.43 5.68
CA LEU A 330 -15.84 16.07 6.77
C LEU A 330 -14.99 17.12 7.47
N VAL A 331 -13.78 16.74 7.91
CA VAL A 331 -12.87 17.64 8.64
C VAL A 331 -12.47 18.82 7.76
N GLY A 332 -12.11 18.57 6.50
CA GLY A 332 -11.72 19.66 5.60
C GLY A 332 -12.91 20.52 5.10
N ALA A 333 -14.15 20.07 5.28
CA ALA A 333 -15.35 20.90 5.10
C ALA A 333 -15.72 21.71 6.36
N GLY A 334 -14.93 21.62 7.44
CA GLY A 334 -15.22 22.31 8.71
C GLY A 334 -16.31 21.63 9.53
N ILE A 335 -16.62 20.37 9.26
CA ILE A 335 -17.54 19.54 10.03
C ILE A 335 -16.73 18.73 11.04
N LYS A 336 -17.17 18.65 12.29
CA LYS A 336 -16.44 17.96 13.38
C LYS A 336 -17.01 16.57 13.62
N PRO A 337 -16.44 15.49 13.06
CA PRO A 337 -16.74 14.13 13.51
C PRO A 337 -16.51 14.00 15.01
N THR A 338 -17.52 13.54 15.74
CA THR A 338 -17.46 13.31 17.20
C THR A 338 -17.67 11.84 17.55
N SER A 339 -18.30 11.04 16.69
CA SER A 339 -18.40 9.59 16.86
C SER A 339 -18.30 8.87 15.52
N ILE A 340 -17.50 7.80 15.49
CA ILE A 340 -17.26 6.93 14.34
C ILE A 340 -17.39 5.48 14.83
N VAL A 341 -18.47 4.80 14.45
CA VAL A 341 -18.71 3.40 14.82
C VAL A 341 -18.66 2.54 13.57
N SER A 342 -17.70 1.63 13.50
CA SER A 342 -17.42 0.78 12.33
C SER A 342 -17.63 -0.70 12.65
N TYR A 343 -18.78 -1.25 12.25
CA TYR A 343 -19.10 -2.67 12.38
C TYR A 343 -18.78 -3.44 11.09
N ASN A 344 -18.33 -4.68 11.22
CA ASN A 344 -18.04 -5.57 10.11
C ASN A 344 -18.41 -7.01 10.43
N HIS A 345 -18.89 -7.76 9.45
CA HIS A 345 -18.89 -9.21 9.50
C HIS A 345 -18.58 -9.86 8.15
N LEU A 346 -17.91 -11.00 8.20
CA LEU A 346 -17.47 -11.80 7.06
C LEU A 346 -17.37 -13.29 7.45
N GLY A 347 -17.47 -14.18 6.47
CA GLY A 347 -17.56 -15.63 6.65
C GLY A 347 -16.44 -16.43 5.99
N ASN A 348 -15.45 -15.76 5.40
CA ASN A 348 -14.27 -16.39 4.81
C ASN A 348 -13.21 -16.74 5.88
N ASN A 349 -12.08 -17.32 5.45
CA ASN A 349 -11.00 -17.73 6.36
C ASN A 349 -10.37 -16.55 7.12
N ASP A 350 -10.38 -15.35 6.54
CA ASP A 350 -9.94 -14.13 7.22
C ASP A 350 -10.82 -13.85 8.45
N GLY A 351 -12.14 -13.81 8.27
CA GLY A 351 -13.08 -13.68 9.38
C GLY A 351 -12.95 -14.78 10.43
N MET A 352 -12.68 -16.02 10.00
CA MET A 352 -12.45 -17.14 10.92
C MET A 352 -11.18 -16.93 11.75
N ASN A 353 -10.09 -16.48 11.16
CA ASN A 353 -8.84 -16.18 11.86
C ASN A 353 -8.99 -14.99 12.82
N LEU A 354 -9.66 -13.92 12.38
CA LEU A 354 -9.94 -12.71 13.18
C LEU A 354 -10.98 -12.92 14.28
N SER A 355 -11.55 -14.12 14.42
CA SER A 355 -12.41 -14.45 15.56
C SER A 355 -11.64 -14.60 16.88
N ALA A 356 -10.32 -14.80 16.81
CA ALA A 356 -9.44 -14.85 17.97
C ALA A 356 -9.08 -13.42 18.44
N PRO A 357 -9.11 -13.12 19.76
CA PRO A 357 -8.84 -11.77 20.26
C PRO A 357 -7.47 -11.19 19.88
N GLN A 358 -6.43 -12.02 19.88
CA GLN A 358 -5.05 -11.58 19.61
C GLN A 358 -4.84 -11.18 18.14
N THR A 359 -5.42 -11.92 17.20
CA THR A 359 -5.38 -11.60 15.76
C THR A 359 -6.33 -10.45 15.41
N PHE A 360 -7.48 -10.36 16.10
CA PHE A 360 -8.39 -9.21 15.98
C PHE A 360 -7.71 -7.89 16.39
N ARG A 361 -6.92 -7.91 17.47
CA ARG A 361 -6.23 -6.71 17.98
C ARG A 361 -5.32 -6.07 16.92
N SER A 362 -4.70 -6.87 16.06
CA SER A 362 -3.92 -6.40 14.89
C SER A 362 -4.75 -5.57 13.93
N LYS A 363 -5.94 -6.08 13.57
CA LYS A 363 -6.89 -5.40 12.67
C LYS A 363 -7.55 -4.18 13.32
N GLU A 364 -7.74 -4.21 14.64
CA GLU A 364 -8.35 -3.11 15.38
C GLU A 364 -7.45 -1.86 15.35
N ILE A 365 -6.17 -2.00 15.69
CA ILE A 365 -5.24 -0.88 15.77
C ILE A 365 -5.04 -0.20 14.40
N SER A 366 -4.80 -0.97 13.34
CA SER A 366 -4.61 -0.43 11.98
C SER A 366 -5.84 0.34 11.48
N LYS A 367 -7.04 -0.11 11.83
CA LYS A 367 -8.30 0.53 11.44
C LYS A 367 -8.69 1.73 12.31
N SER A 368 -8.16 1.82 13.53
CA SER A 368 -8.37 2.98 14.43
C SER A 368 -7.53 4.16 13.97
N ASN A 369 -6.24 3.95 13.73
CA ASN A 369 -5.27 5.04 13.52
C ASN A 369 -5.51 5.89 12.25
N VAL A 370 -6.41 5.45 11.36
CA VAL A 370 -6.67 6.10 10.07
C VAL A 370 -7.29 7.50 10.18
N VAL A 371 -7.74 7.91 11.37
CA VAL A 371 -8.38 9.22 11.61
C VAL A 371 -7.47 10.20 12.34
N ASP A 372 -6.36 9.73 12.93
CA ASP A 372 -5.55 10.50 13.87
C ASP A 372 -4.88 11.72 13.24
N ASP A 373 -4.37 11.58 12.01
CA ASP A 373 -3.75 12.65 11.25
C ASP A 373 -4.78 13.74 10.90
N MET A 374 -6.02 13.35 10.58
CA MET A 374 -7.09 14.30 10.25
C MET A 374 -7.54 15.09 11.46
N VAL A 375 -7.72 14.44 12.61
CA VAL A 375 -8.04 15.10 13.88
C VAL A 375 -6.94 16.08 14.26
N SER A 376 -5.68 15.64 14.20
CA SER A 376 -4.51 16.47 14.52
C SER A 376 -4.32 17.66 13.57
N SER A 377 -4.88 17.58 12.35
CA SER A 377 -4.74 18.63 11.34
C SER A 377 -5.52 19.92 11.62
N ASN A 378 -6.53 19.86 12.50
CA ASN A 378 -7.50 20.93 12.62
C ASN A 378 -7.74 21.32 14.09
N GLY A 379 -6.86 22.19 14.59
CA GLY A 379 -6.96 22.76 15.94
C GLY A 379 -8.12 23.73 16.15
N ILE A 380 -8.95 24.00 15.13
CA ILE A 380 -10.20 24.77 15.28
C ILE A 380 -11.34 23.83 15.68
N LEU A 381 -11.40 22.64 15.09
CA LEU A 381 -12.44 21.65 15.38
C LEU A 381 -12.10 20.83 16.62
N TYR A 382 -10.83 20.51 16.84
CA TYR A 382 -10.39 19.63 17.92
C TYR A 382 -9.42 20.35 18.85
N GLU A 383 -9.67 20.28 20.16
CA GLU A 383 -8.71 20.71 21.17
C GLU A 383 -7.50 19.75 21.24
N THR A 384 -6.40 20.20 21.87
CA THR A 384 -5.21 19.36 22.04
C THR A 384 -5.54 18.08 22.82
N GLY A 385 -5.41 16.93 22.15
CA GLY A 385 -5.72 15.62 22.73
C GLY A 385 -7.21 15.24 22.66
N GLU A 386 -8.05 16.05 22.02
CA GLU A 386 -9.44 15.70 21.72
C GLU A 386 -9.49 14.72 20.53
N HIS A 387 -10.25 13.63 20.69
CA HIS A 387 -10.48 12.63 19.64
C HIS A 387 -11.97 12.26 19.60
N PRO A 388 -12.52 11.91 18.42
CA PRO A 388 -13.86 11.35 18.35
C PRO A 388 -13.93 9.99 19.04
N ASP A 389 -15.10 9.62 19.55
CA ASP A 389 -15.38 8.24 19.94
C ASP A 389 -15.18 7.34 18.72
N HIS A 390 -14.28 6.37 18.79
CA HIS A 390 -13.96 5.49 17.66
C HIS A 390 -14.02 4.03 18.06
N VAL A 391 -14.98 3.30 17.50
CA VAL A 391 -15.22 1.87 17.81
C VAL A 391 -15.15 1.04 16.54
N ILE A 392 -14.41 -0.08 16.60
CA ILE A 392 -14.30 -1.03 15.50
C ILE A 392 -14.72 -2.41 15.98
N VAL A 393 -15.58 -3.06 15.19
CA VAL A 393 -16.07 -4.42 15.47
C VAL A 393 -15.91 -5.27 14.22
N ILE A 394 -15.39 -6.49 14.41
CA ILE A 394 -15.36 -7.53 13.38
C ILE A 394 -15.96 -8.80 13.96
N LYS A 395 -16.90 -9.42 13.26
CA LYS A 395 -17.54 -10.69 13.65
C LYS A 395 -17.44 -11.72 12.54
N TYR A 396 -17.17 -12.96 12.94
CA TYR A 396 -17.23 -14.09 12.03
C TYR A 396 -18.68 -14.56 11.85
N VAL A 397 -19.17 -14.49 10.62
CA VAL A 397 -20.53 -14.92 10.24
C VAL A 397 -20.40 -15.80 8.99
N PRO A 398 -20.33 -17.14 9.13
CA PRO A 398 -20.02 -18.04 8.02
C PRO A 398 -20.91 -17.86 6.78
N TYR A 399 -22.19 -17.52 6.98
CA TYR A 399 -23.19 -17.44 5.91
C TYR A 399 -22.83 -16.47 4.79
N VAL A 400 -22.13 -15.37 5.10
CA VAL A 400 -21.83 -14.34 4.10
C VAL A 400 -20.57 -14.65 3.26
N GLY A 401 -19.80 -15.69 3.61
CA GLY A 401 -18.60 -16.06 2.87
C GLY A 401 -17.62 -14.88 2.70
N ASP A 402 -17.14 -14.68 1.47
CA ASP A 402 -16.26 -13.55 1.11
C ASP A 402 -16.97 -12.19 1.00
N SER A 403 -18.31 -12.19 0.97
CA SER A 403 -19.17 -11.01 0.84
C SER A 403 -19.31 -10.26 2.17
N LYS A 404 -18.19 -9.68 2.60
CA LYS A 404 -18.07 -8.88 3.82
C LYS A 404 -19.10 -7.74 3.84
N ARG A 405 -19.77 -7.56 4.98
CA ARG A 405 -20.67 -6.43 5.23
C ARG A 405 -20.01 -5.45 6.18
N ALA A 406 -19.89 -4.19 5.76
CA ALA A 406 -19.43 -3.09 6.57
C ALA A 406 -20.60 -2.13 6.85
N MET A 407 -20.78 -1.75 8.11
CA MET A 407 -21.80 -0.83 8.56
C MET A 407 -21.12 0.24 9.39
N ASP A 408 -21.20 1.49 8.96
CA ASP A 408 -20.53 2.60 9.59
C ASP A 408 -21.55 3.69 9.95
N GLU A 409 -21.40 4.26 11.13
CA GLU A 409 -22.12 5.45 11.57
C GLU A 409 -21.11 6.57 11.87
N TYR A 410 -21.27 7.71 11.21
CA TYR A 410 -20.50 8.92 11.46
C TYR A 410 -21.43 9.99 12.02
N THR A 411 -21.28 10.33 13.29
CA THR A 411 -21.98 11.46 13.91
C THR A 411 -21.01 12.64 14.04
N SER A 412 -21.46 13.82 13.65
CA SER A 412 -20.65 15.05 13.63
C SER A 412 -21.41 16.23 14.21
N GLU A 413 -20.68 17.14 14.84
CA GLU A 413 -21.16 18.47 15.19
C GLU A 413 -21.02 19.41 13.99
N ILE A 414 -22.06 20.23 13.78
CA ILE A 414 -22.15 21.22 12.70
C ILE A 414 -22.54 22.58 13.28
N PHE A 415 -22.77 23.55 12.39
CA PHE A 415 -23.09 24.94 12.74
C PHE A 415 -24.15 25.07 13.85
N MET A 416 -23.89 25.96 14.82
CA MET A 416 -24.80 26.33 15.92
C MET A 416 -25.25 25.16 16.80
N GLY A 417 -24.38 24.16 17.03
CA GLY A 417 -24.67 23.00 17.88
C GLY A 417 -25.59 21.97 17.23
N GLY A 418 -25.82 22.08 15.92
CA GLY A 418 -26.52 21.06 15.15
C GLY A 418 -25.71 19.76 15.08
N LYS A 419 -26.38 18.66 14.73
CA LYS A 419 -25.76 17.36 14.51
C LYS A 419 -26.03 16.87 13.08
N SER A 420 -25.03 16.25 12.48
CA SER A 420 -25.14 15.52 11.21
C SER A 420 -24.79 14.06 11.45
N THR A 421 -25.57 13.14 10.90
CA THR A 421 -25.34 11.70 11.04
C THR A 421 -25.39 11.05 9.67
N ILE A 422 -24.32 10.31 9.32
CA ILE A 422 -24.21 9.53 8.09
C ILE A 422 -24.18 8.06 8.48
N VAL A 423 -25.18 7.29 8.03
CA VAL A 423 -25.21 5.82 8.16
C VAL A 423 -24.89 5.22 6.80
N LEU A 424 -23.87 4.37 6.76
CA LEU A 424 -23.36 3.75 5.55
C LEU A 424 -23.39 2.23 5.69
N HIS A 425 -23.96 1.56 4.69
CA HIS A 425 -23.89 0.11 4.54
C HIS A 425 -23.16 -0.21 3.24
N ASN A 426 -22.07 -0.97 3.34
CA ASN A 426 -21.24 -1.37 2.22
C ASN A 426 -21.14 -2.90 2.13
N THR A 427 -21.52 -3.45 0.98
CA THR A 427 -21.30 -4.86 0.65
C THR A 427 -20.03 -4.96 -0.15
N CYS A 428 -19.01 -5.56 0.44
CA CYS A 428 -17.68 -5.70 -0.10
C CYS A 428 -17.42 -7.17 -0.42
N GLU A 429 -17.27 -7.53 -1.69
CA GLU A 429 -16.60 -8.78 -2.04
C GLU A 429 -15.10 -8.59 -1.78
N ASP A 430 -14.64 -9.06 -0.62
CA ASP A 430 -13.38 -8.59 -0.04
C ASP A 430 -12.18 -8.95 -0.92
N SER A 431 -12.15 -10.17 -1.44
CA SER A 431 -11.08 -10.66 -2.31
C SER A 431 -11.09 -9.96 -3.67
N LEU A 432 -12.26 -9.60 -4.21
CA LEU A 432 -12.37 -8.84 -5.46
C LEU A 432 -11.93 -7.38 -5.30
N LEU A 433 -11.98 -6.82 -4.08
CA LEU A 433 -11.41 -5.51 -3.77
C LEU A 433 -9.91 -5.59 -3.43
N ALA A 434 -9.47 -6.68 -2.80
CA ALA A 434 -8.07 -6.87 -2.38
C ALA A 434 -7.15 -7.27 -3.55
N ALA A 435 -7.57 -8.19 -4.42
CA ALA A 435 -6.73 -8.68 -5.52
C ALA A 435 -6.20 -7.57 -6.45
N PRO A 436 -7.00 -6.58 -6.89
CA PRO A 436 -6.47 -5.46 -7.68
C PRO A 436 -5.49 -4.57 -6.91
N ILE A 437 -5.62 -4.46 -5.59
CA ILE A 437 -4.67 -3.73 -4.73
C ILE A 437 -3.35 -4.49 -4.65
N ILE A 438 -3.38 -5.82 -4.50
CA ILE A 438 -2.16 -6.65 -4.57
C ILE A 438 -1.43 -6.40 -5.88
N LEU A 439 -2.18 -6.41 -6.99
CA LEU A 439 -1.63 -6.14 -8.31
C LEU A 439 -0.98 -4.75 -8.38
N ASP A 440 -1.67 -3.71 -7.92
CA ASP A 440 -1.11 -2.35 -7.89
C ASP A 440 0.17 -2.27 -7.06
N LEU A 441 0.21 -2.89 -5.88
CA LEU A 441 1.38 -2.89 -5.01
C LEU A 441 2.57 -3.54 -5.70
N VAL A 442 2.38 -4.72 -6.30
CA VAL A 442 3.42 -5.45 -7.04
C VAL A 442 3.95 -4.66 -8.25
N LEU A 443 3.08 -3.93 -8.96
CA LEU A 443 3.51 -3.15 -10.12
C LEU A 443 4.24 -1.88 -9.71
N LEU A 444 3.75 -1.18 -8.68
CA LEU A 444 4.41 0.00 -8.14
C LEU A 444 5.72 -0.35 -7.44
N ALA A 445 5.81 -1.55 -6.88
CA ALA A 445 7.02 -2.13 -6.33
C ALA A 445 8.15 -2.25 -7.34
N GLU A 446 7.83 -2.95 -8.42
CA GLU A 446 8.72 -3.14 -9.54
C GLU A 446 9.15 -1.78 -10.11
N LEU A 447 8.18 -0.90 -10.40
CA LEU A 447 8.46 0.42 -10.95
C LEU A 447 9.35 1.27 -10.04
N SER A 448 9.09 1.25 -8.73
CA SER A 448 9.89 2.01 -7.76
C SER A 448 11.34 1.56 -7.73
N SER A 449 11.61 0.26 -7.95
CA SER A 449 12.98 -0.26 -8.03
C SER A 449 13.77 0.25 -9.24
N ARG A 450 13.09 0.81 -10.25
CA ARG A 450 13.72 1.39 -11.45
C ARG A 450 13.90 2.91 -11.37
N ILE A 451 13.40 3.55 -10.32
CA ILE A 451 13.46 5.01 -10.13
C ILE A 451 14.59 5.35 -9.17
N GLN A 452 15.55 6.13 -9.64
CA GLN A 452 16.65 6.69 -8.86
C GLN A 452 16.42 8.20 -8.67
N LEU A 453 16.74 8.69 -7.48
CA LEU A 453 16.56 10.09 -7.09
C LEU A 453 17.87 10.62 -6.49
N LYS A 454 18.30 11.81 -6.93
CA LYS A 454 19.44 12.53 -6.35
C LYS A 454 19.10 14.00 -6.10
N SER A 455 19.32 14.50 -4.88
CA SER A 455 19.22 15.93 -4.55
C SER A 455 20.56 16.65 -4.77
N ASP A 456 20.50 17.94 -5.12
CA ASP A 456 21.65 18.84 -5.07
C ASP A 456 21.69 19.54 -3.68
N GLY A 457 22.36 18.93 -2.68
CA GLY A 457 22.67 19.54 -1.37
C GLY A 457 22.26 18.73 -0.11
N GLU A 458 23.07 18.82 0.96
CA GLU A 458 22.78 18.28 2.31
C GLU A 458 21.56 18.99 2.93
N VAL A 459 20.62 18.22 3.49
CA VAL A 459 19.40 18.73 4.12
C VAL A 459 19.49 18.53 5.65
N PRO A 460 19.27 19.57 6.49
CA PRO A 460 19.40 19.47 7.95
C PRO A 460 18.25 18.71 8.65
N PRO A 461 18.46 18.14 9.84
CA PRO A 461 17.46 17.36 10.57
C PRO A 461 16.35 18.21 11.26
N GLY A 462 15.10 17.74 11.19
CA GLY A 462 14.02 18.07 12.14
C GLY A 462 12.92 19.04 11.68
N THR A 463 11.97 18.62 10.81
CA THR A 463 10.81 19.47 10.45
C THR A 463 9.46 18.72 10.47
N PRO A 464 8.42 19.23 11.16
CA PRO A 464 7.10 18.59 11.32
C PRO A 464 6.07 18.92 10.21
N VAL A 465 4.81 18.48 10.40
CA VAL A 465 3.84 17.83 9.47
C VAL A 465 2.53 18.63 9.26
N VAL A 466 1.93 18.75 8.04
CA VAL A 466 0.49 19.17 7.83
C VAL A 466 -0.17 18.61 6.52
N ASN A 467 -1.51 18.81 6.37
CA ASN A 467 -2.61 18.02 5.76
C ASN A 467 -3.67 18.81 4.90
N ALA A 468 -4.27 18.16 3.86
CA ALA A 468 -5.71 17.98 3.40
C ALA A 468 -6.63 19.07 2.75
N LEU A 469 -7.07 18.91 1.48
CA LEU A 469 -8.48 18.73 0.98
C LEU A 469 -8.58 18.93 -0.57
N SER A 470 -8.43 17.85 -1.34
CA SER A 470 -7.33 17.76 -2.31
C SER A 470 -7.52 18.33 -3.72
N LYS A 471 -8.67 18.91 -4.07
CA LYS A 471 -8.82 19.59 -5.38
C LYS A 471 -9.35 21.01 -5.28
N GLN A 472 -10.38 21.24 -4.46
CA GLN A 472 -10.92 22.59 -4.27
C GLN A 472 -10.14 23.41 -3.24
N ARG A 473 -9.68 22.79 -2.14
CA ARG A 473 -8.73 23.45 -1.25
C ARG A 473 -7.34 23.48 -1.87
N ALA A 474 -6.87 22.44 -2.56
CA ALA A 474 -5.62 22.54 -3.33
C ALA A 474 -5.68 23.71 -4.33
N MET A 475 -6.79 23.88 -5.06
CA MET A 475 -7.01 25.06 -5.91
C MET A 475 -6.97 26.37 -5.10
N LEU A 476 -7.75 26.49 -4.02
CA LEU A 476 -7.81 27.73 -3.23
C LEU A 476 -6.48 28.05 -2.53
N GLU A 477 -5.84 27.05 -1.97
CA GLU A 477 -4.55 27.11 -1.27
C GLU A 477 -3.43 27.43 -2.24
N ASN A 478 -3.36 26.77 -3.40
CA ASN A 478 -2.38 27.10 -4.44
C ASN A 478 -2.61 28.51 -5.01
N VAL A 479 -3.87 28.95 -5.16
CA VAL A 479 -4.19 30.33 -5.54
C VAL A 479 -3.75 31.32 -4.47
N LEU A 480 -4.06 31.07 -3.20
CA LEU A 480 -3.67 31.93 -2.08
C LEU A 480 -2.15 31.99 -1.91
N ARG A 481 -1.48 30.84 -2.05
CA ARG A 481 -0.01 30.72 -2.07
C ARG A 481 0.57 31.53 -3.22
N ALA A 482 0.02 31.43 -4.43
CA ALA A 482 0.42 32.27 -5.55
C ALA A 482 0.22 33.78 -5.27
N CYS A 483 -0.86 34.18 -4.59
CA CYS A 483 -1.10 35.58 -4.20
C CYS A 483 -0.05 36.15 -3.23
N ILE A 484 0.66 35.30 -2.49
CA ILE A 484 1.75 35.70 -1.57
C ILE A 484 3.13 35.22 -2.02
N GLY A 485 3.26 34.78 -3.27
CA GLY A 485 4.55 34.35 -3.86
C GLY A 485 5.08 32.99 -3.38
N LEU A 486 4.21 32.14 -2.82
CA LEU A 486 4.52 30.76 -2.43
C LEU A 486 4.19 29.78 -3.56
N ALA A 487 4.98 28.72 -3.66
CA ALA A 487 4.80 27.62 -4.61
C ALA A 487 3.58 26.73 -4.32
N PRO A 488 3.05 25.97 -5.31
CA PRO A 488 1.93 25.06 -5.12
C PRO A 488 2.26 23.89 -4.18
N GLU A 489 1.32 23.54 -3.30
CA GLU A 489 1.36 22.34 -2.48
C GLU A 489 1.22 21.10 -3.38
N ASN A 490 2.23 20.22 -3.35
CA ASN A 490 2.37 19.13 -4.32
C ASN A 490 2.22 17.73 -3.70
N ASN A 491 2.10 17.62 -2.38
CA ASN A 491 1.92 16.36 -1.64
C ASN A 491 3.02 15.29 -1.85
N MET A 492 4.19 15.64 -2.38
CA MET A 492 5.21 14.62 -2.69
C MET A 492 6.10 14.24 -1.50
N ASN A 493 6.24 15.10 -0.50
CA ASN A 493 7.00 14.82 0.74
C ASN A 493 8.45 14.34 0.46
N LEU A 494 9.13 14.87 -0.57
CA LEU A 494 10.48 14.44 -0.96
C LEU A 494 11.58 14.83 0.03
N GLU A 495 11.36 15.89 0.81
CA GLU A 495 12.25 16.37 1.88
C GLU A 495 12.39 15.39 3.05
N TYR A 496 11.49 14.41 3.12
CA TYR A 496 11.43 13.40 4.17
C TYR A 496 12.12 12.07 3.79
N LYS A 497 12.69 11.97 2.58
CA LYS A 497 13.34 10.75 2.08
C LYS A 497 14.80 10.57 2.52
N THR A 498 15.26 11.24 3.58
CA THR A 498 16.64 11.15 4.10
C THR A 498 16.69 11.13 5.64
N GLU A 499 17.02 9.95 6.20
CA GLU A 499 17.48 9.52 7.55
C GLU A 499 16.72 9.85 8.89
N ALA A 500 16.55 8.75 9.68
CA ALA A 500 16.46 8.52 11.14
C ALA A 500 15.91 9.64 12.08
N ALA A 501 14.79 9.53 12.84
CA ALA A 501 14.46 8.52 13.86
C ALA A 501 12.95 8.47 14.29
N SER A 502 12.48 7.24 14.58
CA SER A 502 11.29 6.75 15.31
C SER A 502 9.83 6.92 14.80
N LYS A 503 9.10 5.78 14.91
CA LYS A 503 7.67 5.53 15.28
C LYS A 503 6.63 5.05 14.25
N THR A 504 6.91 4.93 12.96
CA THR A 504 5.92 4.42 11.97
C THR A 504 6.62 3.83 10.73
N GLU A 505 5.89 3.14 9.84
CA GLU A 505 6.41 2.49 8.60
C GLU A 505 6.85 3.47 7.49
N VAL A 506 6.59 4.75 7.71
CA VAL A 506 7.18 5.84 6.94
C VAL A 506 8.62 6.07 7.44
N PRO A 507 9.52 6.69 6.65
CA PRO A 507 10.89 6.91 7.09
C PRO A 507 10.94 7.54 8.49
N PRO A 508 11.95 7.20 9.32
CA PRO A 508 11.92 7.62 10.71
C PRO A 508 11.88 9.15 10.85
N GLY A 509 11.01 9.68 11.72
CA GLY A 509 10.80 11.12 11.90
C GLY A 509 9.81 11.75 10.91
N THR A 510 9.19 10.95 10.03
CA THR A 510 8.22 11.42 9.04
C THR A 510 6.78 11.06 9.45
N PRO A 511 5.77 11.83 9.02
CA PRO A 511 4.38 11.58 9.37
C PRO A 511 3.72 10.48 8.54
N VAL A 512 2.77 9.79 9.17
CA VAL A 512 1.77 9.01 8.43
C VAL A 512 0.68 9.92 7.91
N VAL A 513 0.36 9.79 6.63
CA VAL A 513 -0.75 10.48 5.96
C VAL A 513 -1.77 9.44 5.51
N ASN A 514 -2.97 9.44 6.12
CA ASN A 514 -3.98 8.41 5.89
C ASN A 514 -5.00 8.76 4.81
N ALA A 515 -5.17 10.06 4.51
CA ALA A 515 -6.14 10.53 3.55
C ALA A 515 -5.83 10.00 2.13
N LEU A 516 -6.72 9.16 1.61
CA LEU A 516 -6.52 8.43 0.34
C LEU A 516 -6.32 9.36 -0.86
N SER A 517 -7.03 10.48 -0.88
CA SER A 517 -6.95 11.49 -1.95
C SER A 517 -5.53 12.04 -2.09
N LYS A 518 -4.82 12.26 -0.98
CA LYS A 518 -3.43 12.71 -0.96
C LYS A 518 -2.45 11.62 -1.34
N GLN A 519 -2.67 10.39 -0.86
CA GLN A 519 -1.83 9.25 -1.20
C GLN A 519 -1.83 9.02 -2.73
N ARG A 520 -2.99 9.14 -3.38
CA ARG A 520 -3.10 9.11 -4.84
C ARG A 520 -2.37 10.29 -5.49
N ALA A 521 -2.58 11.52 -5.00
CA ALA A 521 -1.95 12.71 -5.56
C ALA A 521 -0.41 12.65 -5.45
N MET A 522 0.12 12.16 -4.33
CA MET A 522 1.55 11.90 -4.14
C MET A 522 2.07 10.96 -5.22
N LEU A 523 1.42 9.81 -5.41
CA LEU A 523 1.86 8.84 -6.41
C LEU A 523 1.82 9.43 -7.83
N GLU A 524 0.73 10.10 -8.18
CA GLU A 524 0.59 10.79 -9.47
C GLU A 524 1.71 11.82 -9.68
N ASN A 525 1.99 12.67 -8.69
CA ASN A 525 2.98 13.73 -8.79
C ASN A 525 4.42 13.20 -8.83
N VAL A 526 4.74 12.12 -8.12
CA VAL A 526 6.05 11.46 -8.23
C VAL A 526 6.28 10.91 -9.64
N LEU A 527 5.28 10.25 -10.22
CA LEU A 527 5.38 9.71 -11.57
C LEU A 527 5.44 10.84 -12.63
N ARG A 528 4.71 11.94 -12.42
CA ARG A 528 4.82 13.15 -13.24
C ARG A 528 6.21 13.78 -13.16
N ALA A 529 6.81 13.85 -11.98
CA ALA A 529 8.16 14.35 -11.79
C ALA A 529 9.21 13.51 -12.53
N CYS A 530 9.03 12.18 -12.60
CA CYS A 530 9.91 11.28 -13.36
C CYS A 530 9.93 11.57 -14.87
N ILE A 531 8.90 12.24 -15.40
CA ILE A 531 8.81 12.69 -16.80
C ILE A 531 8.81 14.22 -16.92
N GLY A 532 9.29 14.92 -15.88
CA GLY A 532 9.45 16.39 -15.84
C GLY A 532 8.18 17.20 -16.00
N LEU A 533 7.01 16.62 -15.70
CA LEU A 533 5.76 17.36 -15.58
C LEU A 533 5.63 17.99 -14.19
N ALA A 534 5.09 19.20 -14.16
CA ALA A 534 4.74 19.85 -12.91
C ALA A 534 3.59 19.11 -12.19
N PRO A 535 3.48 19.24 -10.86
CA PRO A 535 2.36 18.71 -10.08
C PRO A 535 1.03 19.24 -10.58
N GLU A 536 -0.01 18.42 -10.49
CA GLU A 536 -1.37 18.84 -10.79
C GLU A 536 -1.88 19.78 -9.69
N ASN A 537 -1.88 21.09 -9.96
CA ASN A 537 -2.23 22.11 -8.97
C ASN A 537 -3.74 22.42 -8.90
N ASN A 538 -4.54 21.94 -9.86
CA ASN A 538 -5.99 22.17 -9.98
C ASN A 538 -6.41 23.65 -9.99
N MET A 539 -5.49 24.60 -10.21
CA MET A 539 -5.81 26.04 -10.20
C MET A 539 -6.63 26.46 -11.42
N ASN A 540 -6.37 25.82 -12.57
CA ASN A 540 -7.08 26.05 -13.84
C ASN A 540 -7.18 27.55 -14.18
N LEU A 541 -6.07 28.29 -13.99
CA LEU A 541 -6.00 29.74 -14.17
C LEU A 541 -6.23 30.16 -15.62
N GLU A 542 -5.99 29.27 -16.58
CA GLU A 542 -6.26 29.48 -17.99
C GLU A 542 -7.76 29.68 -18.32
N TYR A 543 -8.66 29.36 -17.37
CA TYR A 543 -10.11 29.54 -17.50
C TYR A 543 -10.67 30.69 -16.64
N LYS A 544 -9.82 31.44 -15.93
CA LYS A 544 -10.19 32.58 -15.08
C LYS A 544 -9.62 33.87 -15.65
#